data_AF-G2XLS3-F1
#
_entry.id   AF-G2XLS3-F1
#
_cell.length_a   1.000
_cell.length_b   1.000
_cell.length_c   1.000
_cell.angle_alpha   90.00
_cell.angle_beta   90.00
_cell.angle_gamma   90.00
#
_symmetry.space_group_name_H-M   'P 1'
#
loop_
_entity.id
_entity.type
_entity.pdbx_description
1 polymer ?
#
loop_
_entity_poly.entity_id
_entity_poly.type
_entity_poly.pdbx_seq_one_letter_code
_entity_poly.pdbx_strand_id
1 'polypeptide(L)'
;MKYIIPMGCQQRQLASLLMTRIEKSIVIDPHPGLIVCSHTYREPFPSFSSIDFLITCVMDLLLEYAYPRLGKDSYAKFIIIVSMKVSDKDDIGFSLGSAIVLTLEDGSLIPKGNVYSSIQSLVLSHADKYENFRVTAVTLKIFIEGKV
;
A
#
# COMPACT_ATOMS: atom_id res chain seq x y z
N MET A 1 -35.20 21.93 -1.97
CA MET A 1 -33.78 22.01 -1.58
C MET A 1 -33.15 20.64 -1.80
N LYS A 2 -32.29 20.50 -2.82
CA LYS A 2 -31.51 19.28 -3.06
C LYS A 2 -30.21 19.41 -2.26
N TYR A 3 -30.03 18.60 -1.23
CA TYR A 3 -28.76 18.49 -0.53
C TYR A 3 -27.77 17.78 -1.45
N ILE A 4 -26.87 18.56 -2.05
CA ILE A 4 -25.65 18.03 -2.67
C ILE A 4 -24.64 17.91 -1.54
N ILE A 5 -24.49 16.70 -1.00
CA ILE A 5 -23.39 16.39 -0.08
C ILE A 5 -22.12 16.34 -0.94
N PRO A 6 -21.08 17.16 -0.67
CA PRO A 6 -19.87 17.13 -1.47
C PRO A 6 -19.14 15.80 -1.25
N MET A 7 -18.92 15.05 -2.34
CA MET A 7 -18.34 13.69 -2.35
C MET A 7 -16.97 13.58 -1.64
N GLY A 8 -16.27 14.70 -1.40
CA GLY A 8 -14.99 14.72 -0.69
C GLY A 8 -15.05 14.59 0.84
N CYS A 9 -16.22 14.80 1.49
CA CYS A 9 -16.33 14.74 2.95
C CYS A 9 -16.52 13.30 3.46
N GLN A 10 -17.37 12.51 2.79
CA GLN A 10 -17.57 11.08 3.11
C GLN A 10 -16.32 10.24 2.84
N GLN A 11 -15.61 10.47 1.72
CA GLN A 11 -14.36 9.74 1.43
C GLN A 11 -13.26 10.00 2.46
N ARG A 12 -13.15 11.22 3.01
CA ARG A 12 -12.18 11.53 4.08
C ARG A 12 -12.56 10.90 5.42
N GLN A 13 -13.86 10.89 5.77
CA GLN A 13 -14.32 10.23 6.98
C GLN A 13 -14.15 8.71 6.90
N LEU A 14 -14.47 8.09 5.76
CA LEU A 14 -14.23 6.66 5.54
C LEU A 14 -12.74 6.32 5.57
N ALA A 15 -11.88 7.11 4.92
CA ALA A 15 -10.44 6.95 5.03
C ALA A 15 -9.98 7.05 6.50
N SER A 16 -10.44 8.06 7.25
CA SER A 16 -10.09 8.23 8.67
C SER A 16 -10.51 7.05 9.55
N LEU A 17 -11.68 6.45 9.28
CA LEU A 17 -12.18 5.27 9.99
C LEU A 17 -11.42 4.00 9.60
N LEU A 18 -10.99 3.89 8.35
CA LEU A 18 -10.13 2.79 7.92
C LEU A 18 -8.76 2.89 8.61
N MET A 19 -8.20 4.10 8.72
CA MET A 19 -6.92 4.31 9.39
C MET A 19 -6.92 4.00 10.89
N THR A 20 -8.07 3.99 11.58
CA THR A 20 -8.10 3.60 13.01
C THR A 20 -7.73 2.14 13.26
N ARG A 21 -7.74 1.30 12.21
CA ARG A 21 -7.31 -0.10 12.29
C ARG A 21 -5.79 -0.26 12.24
N ILE A 22 -5.06 0.76 11.79
CA ILE A 22 -3.61 0.74 11.81
C ILE A 22 -3.15 0.87 13.26
N GLU A 23 -2.40 -0.12 13.72
CA GLU A 23 -1.78 -0.09 15.02
C GLU A 23 -0.55 0.80 15.01
N LYS A 24 0.31 0.57 14.02
CA LYS A 24 1.61 1.21 13.91
C LYS A 24 2.02 1.28 12.45
N SER A 25 2.64 2.40 12.10
CA SER A 25 3.36 2.59 10.85
C SER A 25 4.86 2.59 11.14
N ILE A 26 5.64 1.87 10.33
CA ILE A 26 7.10 1.91 10.40
C ILE A 26 7.67 2.28 9.04
N VAL A 27 8.79 3.00 9.05
CA VAL A 27 9.61 3.27 7.88
C VAL A 27 11.07 3.03 8.24
N ILE A 28 11.79 2.34 7.37
CA ILE A 28 13.19 2.02 7.51
C ILE A 28 13.85 2.30 6.17
N ASP A 29 15.07 2.83 6.22
CA ASP A 29 15.95 3.09 5.08
C ASP A 29 17.19 2.19 5.20
N PRO A 30 17.11 0.90 4.80
CA PRO A 30 18.19 -0.06 5.09
C PRO A 30 19.51 0.32 4.43
N HIS A 31 19.45 0.92 3.24
CA HIS A 31 20.57 1.48 2.51
C HIS A 31 20.04 2.47 1.45
N PRO A 32 20.90 3.32 0.85
CA PRO A 32 20.47 4.25 -0.19
C PRO A 32 19.70 3.55 -1.31
N GLY A 33 18.62 4.19 -1.77
CA GLY A 33 17.77 3.68 -2.85
C GLY A 33 16.77 2.58 -2.44
N LEU A 34 16.74 2.15 -1.17
CA LEU A 34 15.73 1.22 -0.66
C LEU A 34 14.99 1.81 0.54
N ILE A 35 13.67 1.86 0.41
CA ILE A 35 12.76 2.25 1.50
C ILE A 35 11.87 1.06 1.81
N VAL A 36 11.75 0.72 3.08
CA VAL A 36 10.82 -0.29 3.56
C VAL A 36 9.83 0.40 4.50
N CYS A 37 8.56 0.46 4.11
CA CYS A 37 7.51 1.03 4.95
C CYS A 37 6.38 0.02 5.16
N SER A 38 5.73 0.06 6.30
CA SER A 38 4.74 -0.94 6.67
C SER A 38 3.67 -0.38 7.61
N HIS A 39 2.45 -0.84 7.42
CA HIS A 39 1.35 -0.69 8.37
C HIS A 39 1.07 -2.04 9.02
N THR A 40 1.13 -2.11 10.35
CA THR A 40 0.63 -3.24 11.13
C THR A 40 -0.78 -2.94 11.64
N TYR A 41 -1.61 -3.96 11.80
CA TYR A 41 -3.03 -3.78 12.11
C TYR A 41 -3.38 -4.25 13.52
N ARG A 42 -4.39 -3.63 14.13
CA ARG A 42 -4.93 -4.04 15.43
C ARG A 42 -5.86 -5.24 15.30
N GLU A 43 -5.97 -6.02 16.37
CA GLU A 43 -7.04 -7.00 16.49
C GLU A 43 -8.41 -6.30 16.69
N PRO A 44 -9.50 -6.80 16.08
CA PRO A 44 -9.53 -7.94 15.17
C PRO A 44 -8.93 -7.60 13.80
N PHE A 45 -7.99 -8.42 13.35
CA PHE A 45 -7.26 -8.20 12.11
C PHE A 45 -8.21 -8.16 10.90
N PRO A 46 -7.94 -7.30 9.90
CA PRO A 46 -8.70 -7.27 8.66
C PRO A 46 -8.60 -8.61 7.91
N SER A 47 -9.70 -9.02 7.27
CA SER A 47 -9.65 -10.10 6.28
C SER A 47 -9.03 -9.59 4.99
N PHE A 48 -8.38 -10.48 4.23
CA PHE A 48 -7.89 -10.16 2.90
C PHE A 48 -8.99 -9.64 1.95
N SER A 49 -10.24 -10.06 2.16
CA SER A 49 -11.41 -9.59 1.41
C SER A 49 -11.76 -8.12 1.67
N SER A 50 -11.11 -7.47 2.64
CA SER A 50 -11.20 -6.01 2.84
C SER A 50 -10.35 -5.28 1.79
N ILE A 51 -10.64 -5.52 0.50
CA ILE A 51 -9.79 -5.11 -0.63
C ILE A 51 -9.59 -3.59 -0.65
N ASP A 52 -10.67 -2.81 -0.50
CA ASP A 52 -10.59 -1.36 -0.47
C ASP A 52 -9.71 -0.85 0.67
N PHE A 53 -9.75 -1.51 1.83
CA PHE A 53 -8.89 -1.18 2.97
C PHE A 53 -7.42 -1.42 2.63
N LEU A 54 -7.08 -2.60 2.09
CA LEU A 54 -5.70 -2.95 1.73
C LEU A 54 -5.14 -2.01 0.66
N ILE A 55 -5.90 -1.72 -0.39
CA ILE A 55 -5.50 -0.78 -1.44
C ILE A 55 -5.28 0.63 -0.84
N THR A 56 -6.17 1.06 0.06
CA THR A 56 -6.02 2.36 0.73
C THR A 56 -4.74 2.40 1.56
N CYS A 57 -4.42 1.35 2.33
CA CYS A 57 -3.16 1.27 3.08
C CYS A 57 -1.92 1.32 2.18
N VAL A 58 -1.94 0.63 1.03
CA VAL A 58 -0.83 0.69 0.05
C VAL A 58 -0.66 2.11 -0.48
N MET A 59 -1.75 2.74 -0.90
CA MET A 59 -1.71 4.11 -1.44
C MET A 59 -1.26 5.12 -0.39
N ASP A 60 -1.70 4.96 0.85
CA ASP A 60 -1.29 5.79 1.98
C ASP A 60 0.22 5.72 2.21
N LEU A 61 0.78 4.50 2.29
CA LEU A 61 2.24 4.29 2.40
C LEU A 61 3.01 4.90 1.23
N LEU A 62 2.50 4.79 -0.01
CA LEU A 62 3.13 5.41 -1.17
C LEU A 62 3.11 6.94 -1.10
N LEU A 63 1.97 7.52 -0.72
CA LEU A 63 1.79 8.96 -0.62
C LEU A 63 2.65 9.58 0.49
N GLU A 64 2.81 8.87 1.61
CA GLU A 64 3.57 9.35 2.75
C GLU A 64 5.08 9.12 2.60
N TYR A 65 5.51 7.96 2.10
CA TYR A 65 6.91 7.55 2.16
C TYR A 65 7.60 7.39 0.79
N ALA A 66 6.86 7.14 -0.30
CA ALA A 66 7.46 6.95 -1.62
C ALA A 66 7.51 8.26 -2.42
N TYR A 67 6.34 8.81 -2.75
CA TYR A 67 6.21 9.97 -3.64
C TYR A 67 7.02 11.20 -3.21
N PRO A 68 7.12 11.55 -1.90
CA PRO A 68 7.92 12.70 -1.47
C PRO A 68 9.43 12.56 -1.69
N ARG A 69 9.92 11.33 -1.92
CA ARG A 69 11.35 11.02 -2.07
C ARG A 69 11.75 10.75 -3.53
N LEU A 70 10.81 10.84 -4.46
CA LEU A 70 11.11 10.69 -5.89
C LEU A 70 11.80 11.96 -6.40
N GLY A 71 13.08 11.80 -6.77
CA GLY A 71 13.88 12.85 -7.37
C GLY A 71 13.55 13.06 -8.84
N LYS A 72 13.98 14.21 -9.38
CA LYS A 72 13.97 14.45 -10.83
C LYS A 72 14.94 13.45 -11.48
N ASP A 73 14.52 12.80 -12.56
CA ASP A 73 15.32 11.80 -13.28
C ASP A 73 15.62 10.53 -12.46
N SER A 74 14.72 10.16 -11.53
CA SER A 74 14.81 8.90 -10.77
C SER A 74 13.88 7.83 -11.32
N TYR A 75 14.38 6.61 -11.48
CA TYR A 75 13.59 5.41 -11.74
C TYR A 75 13.15 4.81 -10.40
N ALA A 76 11.86 4.54 -10.24
CA ALA A 76 11.33 3.97 -9.01
C ALA A 76 10.26 2.92 -9.28
N LYS A 77 10.27 1.88 -8.45
CA LYS A 77 9.28 0.79 -8.43
C LYS A 77 9.11 0.27 -7.02
N PHE A 78 8.01 -0.42 -6.75
CA PHE A 78 7.76 -1.01 -5.44
C PHE A 78 7.15 -2.41 -5.54
N ILE A 79 7.30 -3.17 -4.47
CA ILE A 79 6.67 -4.49 -4.30
C ILE A 79 5.77 -4.42 -3.06
N ILE A 80 4.59 -5.04 -3.14
CA ILE A 80 3.67 -5.18 -2.01
C ILE A 80 3.87 -6.54 -1.36
N ILE A 81 4.16 -6.53 -0.07
CA ILE A 81 4.26 -7.72 0.77
C ILE A 81 3.09 -7.70 1.75
N VAL A 82 2.32 -8.78 1.78
CA VAL A 82 1.23 -8.95 2.74
C VAL A 82 1.67 -9.98 3.78
N SER A 83 1.53 -9.61 5.05
CA SER A 83 1.73 -10.52 6.18
C SER A 83 0.37 -11.00 6.69
N MET A 84 0.25 -12.29 6.91
CA MET A 84 -0.99 -12.91 7.37
C MET A 84 -0.74 -13.90 8.50
N LYS A 85 -1.73 -13.99 9.38
CA LYS A 85 -1.74 -14.95 10.48
C LYS A 85 -2.07 -16.35 9.95
N VAL A 86 -1.19 -17.32 10.20
CA VAL A 86 -1.39 -18.74 9.82
C VAL A 86 -1.70 -19.58 11.05
N SER A 87 -1.10 -19.23 12.18
CA SER A 87 -1.37 -19.81 13.50
C SER A 87 -1.43 -18.68 14.53
N ASP A 88 -1.79 -18.98 15.78
CA ASP A 88 -1.79 -17.96 16.85
C ASP A 88 -0.41 -17.32 17.09
N LYS A 89 0.67 -17.99 16.67
CA LYS A 89 2.06 -17.59 16.93
C LYS A 89 2.86 -17.25 15.68
N ASP A 90 2.37 -17.61 14.50
CA ASP A 90 3.12 -17.51 13.25
C ASP A 90 2.40 -16.66 12.22
N ASP A 91 3.13 -15.67 11.73
CA ASP A 91 2.77 -14.87 10.57
C ASP A 91 3.66 -15.28 9.38
N ILE A 92 3.06 -15.35 8.19
CA ILE A 92 3.80 -15.50 6.93
C ILE A 92 3.69 -14.21 6.12
N GLY A 93 4.82 -13.76 5.56
CA GLY A 93 4.86 -12.66 4.61
C GLY A 93 5.10 -13.19 3.20
N PHE A 94 4.34 -12.72 2.22
CA PHE A 94 4.55 -13.06 0.81
C PHE A 94 4.37 -11.84 -0.09
N SER A 95 5.08 -11.83 -1.22
CA SER A 95 4.89 -10.80 -2.24
C SER A 95 3.57 -11.07 -2.99
N LEU A 96 2.74 -10.04 -3.16
CA LEU A 96 1.54 -10.14 -4.00
C LEU A 96 1.86 -10.24 -5.49
N GLY A 97 3.11 -10.02 -5.91
CA GLY A 97 3.50 -10.27 -7.30
C GLY A 97 4.74 -9.49 -7.72
N SER A 98 4.76 -9.14 -9.01
CA SER A 98 5.82 -8.35 -9.62
C SER A 98 5.82 -6.91 -9.13
N ALA A 99 6.96 -6.23 -9.27
CA ALA A 99 7.09 -4.83 -8.90
C ALA A 99 6.18 -3.93 -9.78
N ILE A 100 5.54 -2.96 -9.14
CA ILE A 100 4.76 -1.91 -9.79
C ILE A 100 5.64 -0.67 -9.93
N VAL A 101 5.69 -0.12 -11.14
CA VAL A 101 6.53 1.03 -11.47
C VAL A 101 5.87 2.32 -10.98
N LEU A 102 6.67 3.26 -10.47
CA LEU A 102 6.24 4.61 -10.06
C LEU A 102 6.71 5.68 -11.05
N THR A 103 7.84 5.46 -11.72
CA THR A 103 8.39 6.37 -12.73
C THR A 103 8.91 5.60 -13.95
N LEU A 104 8.84 6.23 -15.12
CA LEU A 104 9.45 5.70 -16.33
C LEU A 104 10.98 5.85 -16.29
N GLU A 105 11.68 5.26 -17.24
CA GLU A 105 13.16 5.30 -17.32
C GLU A 105 13.72 6.73 -17.47
N ASP A 106 12.93 7.65 -18.01
CA ASP A 106 13.25 9.08 -18.12
C ASP A 106 12.95 9.88 -16.83
N GLY A 107 12.50 9.21 -15.77
CA GLY A 107 12.09 9.82 -14.50
C GLY A 107 10.68 10.41 -14.49
N SER A 108 9.92 10.29 -15.58
CA SER A 108 8.53 10.76 -15.64
C SER A 108 7.64 9.97 -14.69
N LEU A 109 6.88 10.68 -13.84
CA LEU A 109 5.95 10.05 -12.90
C LEU A 109 4.82 9.32 -13.63
N ILE A 110 4.55 8.08 -13.23
CA ILE A 110 3.34 7.37 -13.63
C ILE A 110 2.13 8.01 -12.89
N PRO A 111 1.03 8.32 -13.59
CA PRO A 111 -0.16 8.88 -12.95
C PRO A 111 -0.65 8.01 -11.78
N LYS A 112 -0.96 8.63 -10.64
CA LYS A 112 -1.43 7.94 -9.43
C LYS A 112 -2.66 7.05 -9.68
N GLY A 113 -3.55 7.45 -10.59
CA GLY A 113 -4.71 6.64 -10.99
C GLY A 113 -4.31 5.33 -11.70
N ASN A 114 -3.24 5.35 -12.48
CA ASN A 114 -2.70 4.15 -13.13
C ASN A 114 -2.03 3.23 -12.09
N VAL A 115 -1.27 3.82 -11.16
CA VAL A 115 -0.67 3.07 -10.04
C VAL A 115 -1.75 2.42 -9.17
N TYR A 116 -2.80 3.18 -8.82
CA TYR A 116 -3.97 2.67 -8.11
C TYR A 116 -4.61 1.48 -8.84
N SER A 117 -4.83 1.59 -10.15
CA SER A 117 -5.43 0.53 -10.97
C SER A 117 -4.55 -0.74 -10.99
N SER A 118 -3.23 -0.59 -11.05
CA SER A 118 -2.27 -1.70 -10.95
C SER A 118 -2.31 -2.38 -9.58
N ILE A 119 -2.38 -1.59 -8.49
CA ILE A 119 -2.52 -2.13 -7.12
C ILE A 119 -3.84 -2.88 -7.00
N GLN A 120 -4.95 -2.28 -7.41
CA GLN A 120 -6.27 -2.87 -7.35
C GLN A 120 -6.32 -4.20 -8.09
N SER A 121 -5.81 -4.24 -9.33
CA SER A 121 -5.73 -5.47 -10.12
C SER A 121 -4.91 -6.56 -9.44
N LEU A 122 -3.79 -6.18 -8.80
CA LEU A 122 -2.91 -7.12 -8.11
C LEU A 122 -3.54 -7.68 -6.83
N VAL A 123 -4.23 -6.85 -6.04
CA VAL A 123 -4.93 -7.31 -4.83
C VAL A 123 -6.11 -8.20 -5.21
N LEU A 124 -6.91 -7.81 -6.22
CA LEU A 124 -8.07 -8.58 -6.69
C LEU A 124 -7.67 -9.96 -7.22
N SER A 125 -6.55 -10.08 -7.95
CA SER A 125 -6.11 -11.38 -8.48
C SER A 125 -5.74 -12.41 -7.40
N HIS A 126 -5.59 -11.96 -6.15
CA HIS A 126 -5.28 -12.81 -4.99
C HIS A 126 -6.44 -12.94 -4.00
N ALA A 127 -7.56 -12.24 -4.22
CA ALA A 127 -8.68 -12.18 -3.28
C ALA A 127 -9.27 -13.56 -2.98
N ASP A 128 -9.60 -14.33 -4.02
CA ASP A 128 -10.23 -15.65 -3.89
C ASP A 128 -9.32 -16.65 -3.15
N LYS A 129 -8.01 -16.56 -3.38
CA LYS A 129 -7.04 -17.47 -2.76
C LYS A 129 -6.89 -17.23 -1.26
N TYR A 130 -7.04 -15.99 -0.82
CA TYR A 130 -6.73 -15.58 0.55
C TYR A 130 -7.91 -15.04 1.35
N GLU A 131 -9.15 -15.16 0.83
CA GLU A 131 -10.40 -14.63 1.41
C GLU A 131 -10.52 -14.84 2.94
N ASN A 132 -10.18 -16.05 3.39
CA ASN A 132 -10.35 -16.47 4.77
C ASN A 132 -9.18 -16.10 5.70
N PHE A 133 -8.08 -15.60 5.16
CA PHE A 133 -6.91 -15.24 5.95
C PHE A 133 -7.05 -13.87 6.58
N ARG A 134 -6.39 -13.70 7.73
CA ARG A 134 -6.33 -12.46 8.48
C ARG A 134 -5.01 -11.78 8.20
N VAL A 135 -5.09 -10.55 7.70
CA VAL A 135 -3.92 -9.75 7.35
C VAL A 135 -3.45 -9.01 8.59
N THR A 136 -2.19 -9.22 8.97
CA THR A 136 -1.57 -8.58 10.14
C THR A 136 -0.76 -7.35 9.76
N ALA A 137 -0.25 -7.30 8.53
CA ALA A 137 0.44 -6.12 8.01
C ALA A 137 0.43 -6.04 6.47
N VAL A 138 0.61 -4.82 5.97
CA VAL A 138 1.00 -4.54 4.58
C VAL A 138 2.32 -3.79 4.59
N THR A 139 3.29 -4.29 3.84
CA THR A 139 4.64 -3.74 3.74
C THR A 139 4.98 -3.42 2.29
N LEU A 140 5.53 -2.26 2.02
CA LEU A 140 6.09 -1.90 0.72
C LEU A 140 7.62 -1.92 0.79
N LYS A 141 8.23 -2.55 -0.21
CA LYS A 141 9.64 -2.36 -0.53
C LYS A 141 9.73 -1.48 -1.76
N ILE A 142 10.24 -0.28 -1.61
CA ILE A 142 10.33 0.73 -2.66
C ILE A 142 11.80 0.86 -3.04
N PHE A 143 12.06 0.70 -4.33
CA PHE A 143 13.38 0.80 -4.94
C PHE A 143 13.44 2.09 -5.74
N ILE A 144 14.46 2.89 -5.51
CA ILE A 144 14.72 4.16 -6.18
C ILE A 144 16.16 4.12 -6.72
N GLU A 145 16.30 4.27 -8.02
CA GLU A 145 17.56 4.32 -8.75
C GLU A 145 17.68 5.69 -9.44
N GLY A 146 18.81 6.36 -9.27
CA GLY A 146 19.04 7.71 -9.79
C GLY A 146 19.75 8.60 -8.76
N LYS A 147 20.08 9.84 -9.14
CA LYS A 147 20.66 10.81 -8.19
C LYS A 147 19.55 11.27 -7.23
N VAL A 148 19.59 10.75 -6.00
CA VAL A 148 18.83 11.28 -4.85
C VAL A 148 19.45 12.61 -4.43
#